data_AF-A0A950VIC6-F1
#
_entry.id   AF-A0A950VIC6-F1
#
_cell.length_a   1.000
_cell.length_b   1.000
_cell.length_c   1.000
_cell.angle_alpha   90.00
_cell.angle_beta   90.00
_cell.angle_gamma   90.00
#
_symmetry.space_group_name_H-M   'P 1'
#
loop_
_entity.id
_entity.type
_entity.pdbx_description
1 polymer ?
#
loop_
_entity_poly.entity_id
_entity_poly.type
_entity_poly.pdbx_seq_one_letter_code
_entity_poly.pdbx_strand_id
1 'polypeptide(L)'
;GEDGSCTYQDLGNALRKAAIDMGITVEFQAPWRIAARTAGERERQEALGFLIGRIEYPDAAPGEEGQILYLKPSLLNDAPADVRAYANLNSQFPHEPTLDQWFTEAQFESYRKLGEFQVGRLLRRCWGGPDGGIDLPDLFAATARANDQGVSPNSNPSTLSTPCLLGSKRKYNEAMVP
;
A
#
# COMPACT_ATOMS: atom_id res chain seq x y z
N GLY A 1 -3.73 11.95 14.26
CA GLY A 1 -2.70 12.53 15.11
C GLY A 1 -1.40 12.53 14.34
N GLU A 2 -0.36 13.03 14.97
CA GLU A 2 1.00 13.00 14.45
C GLU A 2 1.61 11.64 14.78
N ASP A 3 2.13 10.95 13.75
CA ASP A 3 2.91 9.74 13.97
C ASP A 3 4.15 9.75 13.07
N GLY A 4 5.09 10.64 13.41
CA GLY A 4 6.37 10.77 12.72
C GLY A 4 7.39 9.67 13.07
N SER A 5 7.17 8.99 14.20
CA SER A 5 7.98 7.87 14.71
C SER A 5 7.50 6.50 14.24
N CYS A 6 6.42 6.42 13.43
CA CYS A 6 5.79 5.16 13.05
C CYS A 6 5.45 4.28 14.26
N THR A 7 4.98 4.90 15.34
CA THR A 7 4.44 4.22 16.53
C THR A 7 3.05 3.63 16.29
N TYR A 8 2.44 3.94 15.14
CA TYR A 8 1.10 3.53 14.72
C TYR A 8 0.02 3.91 15.72
N GLN A 9 0.25 4.91 16.57
CA GLN A 9 -0.64 5.23 17.67
C GLN A 9 -2.03 5.62 17.17
N ASP A 10 -2.13 6.41 16.10
CA ASP A 10 -3.40 6.77 15.49
C ASP A 10 -4.10 5.58 14.83
N LEU A 11 -3.35 4.76 14.10
CA LEU A 11 -3.88 3.56 13.46
C LEU A 11 -4.42 2.61 14.53
N GLY A 12 -3.63 2.27 15.54
CA GLY A 12 -4.02 1.41 16.65
C GLY A 12 -5.21 1.96 17.43
N ASN A 13 -5.31 3.28 17.63
CA ASN A 13 -6.48 3.90 18.26
C ASN A 13 -7.73 3.78 17.38
N ALA A 14 -7.62 3.98 16.06
CA ALA A 14 -8.74 3.82 15.14
C ALA A 14 -9.22 2.36 15.09
N LEU A 15 -8.29 1.39 14.99
CA LEU A 15 -8.61 -0.04 15.01
C LEU A 15 -9.28 -0.44 16.33
N ARG A 16 -8.78 0.06 17.47
CA ARG A 16 -9.36 -0.23 18.79
C ARG A 16 -10.77 0.31 18.91
N LYS A 17 -11.04 1.52 18.40
CA LYS A 17 -12.39 2.08 18.37
C LYS A 17 -13.33 1.27 17.48
N ALA A 18 -12.88 0.89 16.28
CA ALA A 18 -13.67 0.05 15.38
C ALA A 18 -14.06 -1.29 16.04
N ALA A 19 -13.12 -1.92 16.74
CA ALA A 19 -13.37 -3.17 17.45
C ALA A 19 -14.36 -2.99 18.62
N ILE A 20 -14.21 -1.95 19.43
CA ILE A 20 -15.06 -1.72 20.61
C ILE A 20 -16.47 -1.25 20.21
N ASP A 21 -16.55 -0.28 19.31
CA ASP A 21 -17.81 0.42 19.00
C ASP A 21 -18.64 -0.32 17.94
N MET A 22 -17.98 -1.06 17.04
CA MET A 22 -18.62 -1.69 15.87
C MET A 22 -18.39 -3.20 15.77
N GLY A 23 -17.58 -3.80 16.64
CA GLY A 23 -17.22 -5.22 16.54
C GLY A 23 -16.39 -5.57 15.30
N ILE A 24 -15.80 -4.58 14.63
CA ILE A 24 -15.03 -4.76 13.39
C ILE A 24 -13.56 -4.98 13.75
N THR A 25 -12.98 -6.09 13.30
CA THR A 25 -11.55 -6.38 13.43
C THR A 25 -10.83 -6.13 12.11
N VAL A 26 -9.59 -5.69 12.19
CA VAL A 26 -8.73 -5.49 11.02
C VAL A 26 -7.37 -6.12 11.30
N GLU A 27 -6.98 -7.05 10.45
CA GLU A 27 -5.70 -7.75 10.55
C GLU A 27 -4.79 -7.36 9.38
N PHE A 28 -3.64 -6.75 9.69
CA PHE A 28 -2.65 -6.36 8.68
C PHE A 28 -1.62 -7.48 8.44
N GLN A 29 -1.29 -7.72 7.17
CA GLN A 29 -0.30 -8.71 6.78
C GLN A 29 1.11 -8.33 7.25
N ALA A 30 1.78 -9.24 7.97
CA ALA A 30 3.18 -9.13 8.36
C ALA A 30 4.10 -9.71 7.27
N PRO A 31 5.37 -9.27 7.16
CA PRO A 31 6.00 -8.19 7.93
C PRO A 31 5.51 -6.80 7.50
N TRP A 32 5.56 -5.82 8.40
CA TRP A 32 5.22 -4.43 8.08
C TRP A 32 6.44 -3.73 7.49
N ARG A 33 6.30 -3.22 6.26
CA ARG A 33 7.39 -2.56 5.52
C ARG A 33 7.14 -1.06 5.38
N ILE A 34 6.95 -0.38 6.49
CA ILE A 34 6.84 1.09 6.56
C ILE A 34 8.08 1.60 7.27
N ALA A 35 8.79 2.53 6.64
CA ALA A 35 9.94 3.20 7.23
C ALA A 35 9.49 4.48 7.97
N ALA A 36 10.03 4.66 9.18
CA ALA A 36 9.97 5.94 9.87
C ALA A 36 10.74 7.02 9.12
N ARG A 37 10.46 8.30 9.39
CA ARG A 37 11.22 9.40 8.79
C ARG A 37 12.71 9.34 9.15
N THR A 38 13.01 8.97 10.39
CA THR A 38 14.36 8.81 10.93
C THR A 38 15.01 7.48 10.56
N ALA A 39 14.33 6.62 9.80
CA ALA A 39 14.85 5.33 9.39
C ALA A 39 16.18 5.48 8.62
N GLY A 40 17.03 4.47 8.77
CA GLY A 40 18.26 4.39 7.99
C GLY A 40 17.98 4.20 6.50
N GLU A 41 18.99 4.47 5.68
CA GLU A 41 18.86 4.37 4.21
C GLU A 41 18.35 3.01 3.75
N ARG A 42 18.89 1.92 4.33
CA ARG A 42 18.50 0.54 4.01
C ARG A 42 17.02 0.27 4.29
N GLU A 43 16.52 0.69 5.44
CA GLU A 43 15.11 0.49 5.81
C GLU A 43 14.17 1.25 4.87
N ARG A 44 14.55 2.48 4.47
CA ARG A 44 13.80 3.22 3.44
C ARG A 44 13.83 2.57 2.06
N GLN A 45 14.90 1.82 1.71
CA GLN A 45 14.96 1.07 0.45
C GLN A 45 13.99 -0.10 0.45
N GLU A 46 13.85 -0.76 1.61
CA GLU A 46 13.01 -1.94 1.79
C GLU A 46 11.54 -1.59 2.07
N ALA A 47 11.23 -0.31 2.28
CA ALA A 47 9.89 0.18 2.58
C ALA A 47 8.97 0.25 1.36
N LEU A 48 7.72 -0.13 1.59
CA LEU A 48 6.63 -0.09 0.63
C LEU A 48 5.78 1.18 0.76
N GLY A 49 5.67 1.73 1.98
CA GLY A 49 4.81 2.90 2.27
C GLY A 49 3.32 2.54 2.37
N PHE A 50 2.99 1.26 2.41
CA PHE A 50 1.62 0.79 2.59
C PHE A 50 1.54 -0.49 3.42
N LEU A 51 0.35 -0.76 3.97
CA LEU A 51 -0.04 -2.04 4.56
C LEU A 51 -1.33 -2.54 3.90
N ILE A 52 -1.50 -3.85 3.87
CA ILE A 52 -2.75 -4.47 3.43
C ILE A 52 -3.28 -5.26 4.59
N GLY A 53 -4.59 -5.18 4.79
CA GLY A 53 -5.27 -5.96 5.81
C GLY A 53 -6.58 -6.52 5.33
N ARG A 54 -7.09 -7.45 6.13
CA ARG A 54 -8.43 -8.02 6.01
C ARG A 54 -9.30 -7.42 7.10
N ILE A 55 -10.56 -7.19 6.76
CA ILE A 55 -11.58 -6.67 7.67
C ILE A 55 -12.58 -7.78 7.91
N GLU A 56 -12.80 -8.12 9.17
CA GLU A 56 -13.88 -9.02 9.57
C GLU A 56 -15.03 -8.18 10.10
N TYR A 57 -16.22 -8.41 9.55
CA TYR A 57 -17.45 -7.76 10.01
C TYR A 57 -18.26 -8.74 10.85
N PRO A 58 -18.89 -8.29 11.95
CA PRO A 58 -19.58 -9.19 12.88
C PRO A 58 -20.76 -9.95 12.25
N ASP A 59 -21.42 -9.34 11.26
CA ASP A 59 -22.61 -9.90 10.60
C ASP A 59 -22.32 -10.43 9.18
N ALA A 60 -21.05 -10.57 8.80
CA ALA A 60 -20.67 -11.05 7.47
C ALA A 60 -21.05 -12.54 7.28
N ALA A 61 -21.55 -12.88 6.09
CA ALA A 61 -21.75 -14.27 5.72
C ALA A 61 -20.40 -14.99 5.55
N PRO A 62 -20.35 -16.33 5.66
CA PRO A 62 -19.12 -17.08 5.40
C PRO A 62 -18.55 -16.78 4.01
N GLY A 63 -17.32 -16.26 3.96
CA GLY A 63 -16.64 -15.84 2.73
C GLY A 63 -16.82 -14.37 2.37
N GLU A 64 -17.58 -13.59 3.13
CA GLU A 64 -17.61 -12.13 3.03
C GLU A 64 -16.51 -11.53 3.93
N GLU A 65 -15.40 -11.15 3.31
CA GLU A 65 -14.30 -10.45 3.98
C GLU A 65 -14.09 -9.08 3.31
N GLY A 66 -13.85 -8.05 4.11
CA GLY A 66 -13.38 -6.76 3.60
C GLY A 66 -11.87 -6.76 3.41
N GLN A 67 -11.38 -5.86 2.56
CA GLN A 67 -9.94 -5.61 2.42
C GLN A 67 -9.66 -4.12 2.67
N ILE A 68 -8.53 -3.83 3.31
CA ILE A 68 -8.06 -2.47 3.52
C ILE A 68 -6.65 -2.31 2.96
N LEU A 69 -6.45 -1.21 2.24
CA LEU A 69 -5.13 -0.73 1.85
C LEU A 69 -4.85 0.55 2.64
N TYR A 70 -3.90 0.48 3.56
CA TYR A 70 -3.45 1.62 4.34
C TYR A 70 -2.21 2.23 3.71
N LEU A 71 -2.33 3.44 3.15
CA LEU A 71 -1.18 4.20 2.63
C LEU A 71 -0.66 5.14 3.71
N LYS A 72 0.62 5.00 4.08
CA LYS A 72 1.28 5.88 5.04
C LYS A 72 2.19 6.83 4.25
N PRO A 73 2.00 8.16 4.34
CA PRO A 73 2.94 9.10 3.76
C PRO A 73 4.36 8.83 4.27
N SER A 74 5.22 8.33 3.38
CA SER A 74 6.59 7.94 3.70
C SER A 74 7.55 8.55 2.68
N LEU A 75 8.63 9.16 3.17
CA LEU A 75 9.71 9.65 2.31
C LEU A 75 10.60 8.47 1.89
N LEU A 76 10.20 7.79 0.82
CA LEU A 76 10.97 6.69 0.22
C LEU A 76 12.19 7.23 -0.53
N ASN A 77 13.21 6.41 -0.73
CA ASN A 77 14.48 6.89 -1.31
C ASN A 77 14.34 7.34 -2.77
N ASP A 78 13.41 6.73 -3.51
CA ASP A 78 13.06 7.05 -4.89
C ASP A 78 12.04 8.21 -5.00
N ALA A 79 11.72 8.92 -3.91
CA ALA A 79 10.81 10.06 -3.93
C ALA A 79 11.28 11.17 -4.91
N PRO A 80 10.36 11.99 -5.47
CA PRO A 80 10.73 13.08 -6.37
C PRO A 80 11.72 14.08 -5.75
N ALA A 81 12.58 14.69 -6.57
CA ALA A 81 13.65 15.58 -6.10
C ALA A 81 13.12 16.85 -5.41
N ASP A 82 12.02 17.38 -5.90
CA ASP A 82 11.30 18.51 -5.30
C ASP A 82 10.68 18.17 -3.94
N VAL A 83 10.05 16.99 -3.81
CA VAL A 83 9.55 16.48 -2.53
C VAL A 83 10.70 16.30 -1.53
N ARG A 84 11.85 15.76 -1.97
CA ARG A 84 13.05 15.67 -1.13
C ARG A 84 13.61 17.04 -0.75
N ALA A 85 13.64 18.00 -1.68
CA ALA A 85 14.09 19.36 -1.39
C ALA A 85 13.20 20.02 -0.33
N TYR A 86 11.88 19.90 -0.46
CA TYR A 86 10.94 20.36 0.56
C TYR A 86 11.15 19.64 1.91
N ALA A 87 11.29 18.32 1.89
CA ALA A 87 11.51 17.51 3.09
C ALA A 87 12.83 17.82 3.81
N ASN A 88 13.86 18.27 3.10
CA ASN A 88 15.13 18.70 3.67
C ASN A 88 15.02 20.07 4.35
N LEU A 89 14.16 20.95 3.83
CA LEU A 89 13.90 22.27 4.41
C LEU A 89 12.89 22.21 5.56
N ASN A 90 12.02 21.20 5.59
CA ASN A 90 10.96 21.05 6.58
C ASN A 90 11.13 19.73 7.33
N SER A 91 11.75 19.80 8.51
CA SER A 91 12.14 18.63 9.30
C SER A 91 10.97 17.78 9.78
N GLN A 92 9.75 18.31 9.79
CA GLN A 92 8.53 17.62 10.22
C GLN A 92 7.76 16.96 9.06
N PHE A 93 7.98 17.35 7.80
CA PHE A 93 7.30 16.76 6.64
C PHE A 93 7.61 15.24 6.53
N PRO A 94 6.71 14.35 6.10
CA PRO A 94 5.30 14.54 5.78
C PRO A 94 4.37 14.39 7.01
N HIS A 95 4.89 14.59 8.22
CA HIS A 95 4.17 14.48 9.49
C HIS A 95 4.06 15.84 10.19
N GLU A 96 3.92 16.92 9.41
CA GLU A 96 3.74 18.26 9.98
C GLU A 96 2.46 18.33 10.84
N PRO A 97 2.50 19.06 11.96
CA PRO A 97 1.37 19.15 12.87
C PRO A 97 0.16 19.76 12.16
N THR A 98 -1.00 19.11 12.29
CA THR A 98 -2.29 19.55 11.73
C THR A 98 -2.89 20.77 12.45
N LEU A 99 -2.18 21.30 13.46
CA LEU A 99 -2.55 22.53 14.16
C LEU A 99 -2.29 23.78 13.30
N ASP A 100 -1.40 23.70 12.30
CA ASP A 100 -1.18 24.77 11.33
C ASP A 100 -2.19 24.63 10.18
N GLN A 101 -3.36 25.28 10.33
CA GLN A 101 -4.44 25.22 9.32
C GLN A 101 -4.17 26.06 8.06
N TRP A 102 -2.95 26.60 7.91
CA TRP A 102 -2.52 27.42 6.79
C TRP A 102 -1.49 26.67 5.98
N PHE A 103 -1.96 25.81 5.06
CA PHE A 103 -1.06 25.17 4.12
C PHE A 103 -0.46 26.22 3.17
N THR A 104 0.86 26.28 3.12
CA THR A 104 1.51 27.02 2.02
C THR A 104 1.33 26.25 0.71
N GLU A 105 1.36 26.95 -0.43
CA GLU A 105 1.29 26.30 -1.75
C GLU A 105 2.37 25.22 -1.90
N ALA A 106 3.58 25.49 -1.41
CA ALA A 106 4.69 24.55 -1.45
C ALA A 106 4.44 23.30 -0.59
N GLN A 107 3.79 23.44 0.56
CA GLN A 107 3.41 22.34 1.42
C GLN A 107 2.34 21.46 0.76
N PHE A 108 1.27 22.09 0.25
CA PHE A 108 0.19 21.40 -0.44
C PHE A 108 0.71 20.61 -1.66
N GLU A 109 1.49 21.26 -2.53
CA GLU A 109 2.08 20.61 -3.71
C GLU A 109 3.04 19.47 -3.34
N SER A 110 3.79 19.60 -2.24
CA SER A 110 4.69 18.54 -1.77
C SER A 110 3.91 17.31 -1.29
N TYR A 111 2.80 17.50 -0.58
CA TYR A 111 1.91 16.40 -0.21
C TYR A 111 1.23 15.76 -1.42
N ARG A 112 0.72 16.57 -2.37
CA ARG A 112 0.09 16.09 -3.60
C ARG A 112 1.05 15.23 -4.41
N LYS A 113 2.28 15.71 -4.64
CA LYS A 113 3.32 14.98 -5.37
C LYS A 113 3.80 13.74 -4.64
N LEU A 114 3.92 13.77 -3.31
CA LEU A 114 4.27 12.60 -2.53
C LEU A 114 3.19 11.50 -2.64
N GLY A 115 1.91 11.89 -2.58
CA GLY A 115 0.78 10.98 -2.78
C GLY A 115 0.74 10.40 -4.20
N GLU A 116 0.85 11.25 -5.21
CA GLU A 116 0.93 10.86 -6.62
C GLU A 116 2.06 9.86 -6.87
N PHE A 117 3.24 10.13 -6.30
CA PHE A 117 4.40 9.25 -6.40
C PHE A 117 4.13 7.88 -5.77
N GLN A 118 3.60 7.82 -4.53
CA GLN A 118 3.36 6.56 -3.85
C GLN A 118 2.29 5.71 -4.54
N VAL A 119 1.17 6.34 -4.94
CA VAL A 119 0.12 5.66 -5.70
C VAL A 119 0.65 5.22 -7.05
N GLY A 120 1.41 6.06 -7.77
CA GLY A 120 2.04 5.66 -9.02
C GLY A 120 2.98 4.45 -8.87
N ARG A 121 3.76 4.41 -7.78
CA ARG A 121 4.63 3.26 -7.42
C ARG A 121 3.82 2.00 -7.15
N LEU A 122 2.65 2.13 -6.52
CA LEU A 122 1.72 1.02 -6.26
C LEU A 122 1.13 0.49 -7.57
N LEU A 123 0.58 1.39 -8.38
CA LEU A 123 -0.13 1.05 -9.62
C LEU A 123 0.79 0.41 -10.66
N ARG A 124 2.07 0.84 -10.76
CA ARG A 124 3.07 0.19 -11.63
C ARG A 124 3.28 -1.29 -11.32
N ARG A 125 2.99 -1.75 -10.11
CA ARG A 125 3.07 -3.18 -9.73
C ARG A 125 1.84 -3.99 -10.15
N CYS A 126 0.73 -3.30 -10.43
CA CYS A 126 -0.57 -3.90 -10.71
C CYS A 126 -1.01 -3.67 -12.17
N TRP A 127 -0.27 -2.84 -12.90
CA TRP A 127 -0.56 -2.50 -14.28
C TRP A 127 -0.39 -3.72 -15.19
N GLY A 128 -1.40 -3.98 -16.04
CA GLY A 128 -1.39 -5.11 -16.97
C GLY A 128 -2.58 -6.08 -16.85
N GLY A 129 -3.69 -5.66 -16.23
CA GLY A 129 -4.94 -6.41 -16.29
C GLY A 129 -5.43 -6.62 -17.74
N PRO A 130 -6.31 -7.60 -17.99
CA PRO A 130 -6.72 -8.01 -19.35
C PRO A 130 -7.20 -6.87 -20.26
N ASP A 131 -7.77 -5.82 -19.67
CA ASP A 131 -8.36 -4.68 -20.38
C ASP A 131 -7.49 -3.41 -20.35
N GLY A 132 -6.23 -3.50 -19.90
CA GLY A 132 -5.35 -2.32 -19.75
C GLY A 132 -5.73 -1.39 -18.59
N GLY A 133 -6.63 -1.85 -17.71
CA GLY A 133 -7.01 -1.18 -16.46
C GLY A 133 -6.36 -1.78 -15.21
N ILE A 134 -6.68 -1.20 -14.06
CA ILE A 134 -6.36 -1.74 -12.73
C ILE A 134 -7.66 -2.33 -12.17
N ASP A 135 -7.70 -3.64 -11.99
CA ASP A 135 -8.78 -4.29 -11.24
C ASP A 135 -8.46 -4.28 -9.74
N LEU A 136 -9.47 -4.11 -8.88
CA LEU A 136 -9.28 -4.01 -7.43
C LEU A 136 -8.73 -5.32 -6.81
N PRO A 137 -9.27 -6.51 -7.13
CA PRO A 137 -8.65 -7.78 -6.76
C PRO A 137 -7.19 -7.91 -7.21
N ASP A 138 -6.87 -7.48 -8.44
CA ASP A 138 -5.50 -7.51 -8.95
C ASP A 138 -4.58 -6.55 -8.17
N LEU A 139 -5.07 -5.37 -7.82
CA LEU A 139 -4.37 -4.43 -6.94
C LEU A 139 -4.07 -5.06 -5.57
N PHE A 140 -5.07 -5.63 -4.89
CA PHE A 140 -4.85 -6.28 -3.60
C PHE A 140 -3.93 -7.50 -3.70
N ALA A 141 -4.06 -8.32 -4.75
CA ALA A 141 -3.21 -9.48 -4.95
C ALA A 141 -1.76 -9.11 -5.30
N ALA A 142 -1.53 -8.07 -6.12
CA ALA A 142 -0.19 -7.61 -6.46
C ALA A 142 0.50 -6.93 -5.27
N THR A 143 -0.26 -6.16 -4.49
CA THR A 143 0.27 -5.50 -3.29
C THR A 143 0.60 -6.52 -2.19
N ALA A 144 -0.21 -7.57 -2.02
CA ALA A 144 0.07 -8.66 -1.07
C ALA A 144 1.36 -9.41 -1.43
N ARG A 145 1.54 -9.72 -2.74
CA ARG A 145 2.77 -10.30 -3.27
C ARG A 145 4.00 -9.42 -3.04
N ALA A 146 3.85 -8.10 -3.20
CA ALA A 146 4.94 -7.16 -2.92
C ALA A 146 5.32 -7.12 -1.44
N ASN A 147 4.37 -7.30 -0.53
CA ASN A 147 4.64 -7.38 0.91
C ASN A 147 5.47 -8.63 1.26
N ASP A 148 5.12 -9.78 0.67
CA ASP A 148 5.82 -11.05 0.88
C ASP A 148 7.24 -11.05 0.29
N GLN A 149 7.40 -10.54 -0.93
CA GLN A 149 8.68 -10.55 -1.64
C GLN A 149 9.62 -9.41 -1.23
N GLY A 150 9.08 -8.34 -0.63
CA GLY A 150 9.81 -7.11 -0.33
C GLY A 150 10.15 -6.29 -1.57
N VAL A 151 10.93 -5.22 -1.38
CA VAL A 151 11.42 -4.39 -2.48
C VAL A 151 12.68 -5.03 -3.07
N SER A 152 12.56 -5.68 -4.23
CA SER A 152 13.76 -6.11 -4.98
C SER A 152 14.41 -4.88 -5.63
N PRO A 153 15.70 -4.59 -5.36
CA PRO A 153 16.39 -3.40 -5.85
C PRO A 153 16.61 -3.36 -7.38
N ASN A 154 16.16 -4.37 -8.14
CA ASN A 154 16.48 -4.51 -9.56
C ASN A 154 15.28 -4.84 -10.47
N SER A 155 14.05 -4.53 -10.07
CA SER A 155 12.91 -4.61 -11.00
C SER A 155 12.89 -3.41 -11.94
N ASN A 156 13.67 -3.51 -13.01
CA ASN A 156 13.57 -2.65 -14.19
C ASN A 156 12.11 -2.72 -14.69
N PRO A 157 11.41 -1.60 -15.01
CA PRO A 157 10.02 -1.63 -15.47
C PRO A 157 9.82 -2.35 -16.83
N SER A 158 10.90 -2.85 -17.44
CA SER A 158 10.93 -3.61 -18.69
C SER A 158 10.91 -5.14 -18.52
N THR A 159 10.94 -5.68 -17.30
CA THR A 159 10.92 -7.15 -17.05
C THR A 159 9.63 -7.68 -16.43
N LEU A 160 8.56 -6.89 -16.36
CA LEU A 160 7.20 -7.44 -16.24
C LEU A 160 6.87 -8.16 -17.55
N SER A 161 7.43 -9.35 -17.73
CA SER A 161 6.99 -10.28 -18.76
C SER A 161 5.51 -10.53 -18.54
N THR A 162 4.73 -10.22 -19.57
CA THR A 162 3.37 -10.63 -19.87
C THR A 162 2.86 -11.76 -18.97
N PRO A 163 1.66 -11.64 -18.34
CA PRO A 163 1.09 -12.76 -17.63
C PRO A 163 0.96 -13.93 -18.60
N CYS A 164 1.62 -15.03 -18.22
CA CYS A 164 1.56 -16.30 -18.93
C CYS A 164 0.08 -16.71 -19.03
N LEU A 165 -0.51 -16.52 -20.20
CA LEU A 165 -1.76 -17.13 -20.60
C LEU A 165 -1.53 -18.65 -20.65
N LEU A 166 -1.59 -19.33 -19.49
CA LEU A 166 -1.84 -20.75 -19.48
C LEU A 166 -3.33 -20.94 -19.76
N GLY A 167 -3.62 -21.04 -21.06
CA GLY A 167 -4.93 -21.36 -21.58
C GLY A 167 -5.49 -22.64 -20.97
N SER A 168 -6.76 -22.53 -20.60
CA SER A 168 -7.73 -23.61 -20.50
C SER A 168 -7.44 -24.78 -21.44
N LYS A 169 -7.30 -25.98 -20.87
CA LYS A 169 -7.91 -27.17 -21.45
C LYS A 169 -8.81 -27.82 -20.41
N ARG A 170 -10.03 -27.28 -20.28
CA ARG A 170 -11.18 -28.10 -19.86
C ARG A 170 -11.29 -29.25 -20.86
N LYS A 171 -10.94 -30.47 -20.45
CA LYS A 171 -11.40 -31.69 -21.13
C LYS A 171 -12.77 -32.03 -20.57
N TYR A 172 -13.80 -31.87 -21.40
CA TYR A 172 -15.11 -32.49 -21.18
C TYR A 172 -15.28 -33.64 -22.17
N ASN A 173 -15.81 -34.74 -21.61
CA ASN A 173 -16.47 -35.91 -22.21
C ASN A 173 -15.62 -36.90 -23.03
N GLU A 174 -15.67 -38.18 -22.64
CA GLU A 174 -16.73 -39.08 -23.10
C GLU A 174 -16.94 -40.28 -22.15
N ALA A 175 -18.18 -40.76 -22.16
CA ALA A 175 -18.75 -41.76 -21.29
C ALA A 175 -18.16 -43.16 -21.48
N MET A 176 -18.09 -43.93 -20.39
CA MET A 176 -18.16 -45.39 -20.46
C MET A 176 -18.98 -45.89 -19.26
N VAL A 177 -20.24 -46.18 -19.55
CA VAL A 177 -21.21 -46.95 -18.74
C VAL A 177 -20.90 -48.44 -19.01
N PRO A 178 -21.10 -49.36 -18.04
CA PRO A 178 -20.27 -50.57 -17.87
C PRO A 178 -20.42 -51.64 -18.95
#